data_AF-A0A4Y9AEB7-F1
#
_entry.id   AF-A0A4Y9AEB7-F1
#
_cell.length_a   1.000
_cell.length_b   1.000
_cell.length_c   1.000
_cell.angle_alpha   90.00
_cell.angle_beta   90.00
_cell.angle_gamma   90.00
#
_symmetry.space_group_name_H-M   'P 1'
#
loop_
_entity.id
_entity.type
_entity.pdbx_description
1 polymer ?
#
loop_
_entity_poly.entity_id
_entity_poly.type
_entity_poly.pdbx_seq_one_letter_code
_entity_poly.pdbx_strand_id
1 'polypeptide(L)'
;MMKALLKNQWKIFLNTMKSQPGKNYFSYLVMFAIFALLLYWFSAGIWTIAGAITGPVFAGVLSYGFLLVIGFIILLGLPQVFKHLYSATDLNLLFTMPIPTKYIFWVKYLQSFVGIPLLVFVLYIVPLFVYGAFINANWLYYPVVLLVLLSVAVIGLSIAYLFNLLLVQVVPASKANEFMTVMSMLSGVLVYLLFMIPNTVNDRPLSELILAGLPLFPEWVPVTWASDAVVSAVTGSIDFLIPLLMIVVLASIFFIFTSTLVERGFRTGWVKLSEGSGKKRKKGAVKKSGPKLNHPIVAVGKKEWYAIKRDMREWLVFLPFVFFFVFGIIGALSGGASISDLQGPNEITWPITQAVLLFIYAMFNGQISSSTIAREAKSVWILRILPLSGKDIALGKLWISWLLPFVLLTVVEIVMGLFFGWTLIQFISGIVMKAVITVGISGIGMWLGTIGAKYNPSNPQNRLKFGTAIILMIVSYVYLFFALIPFVMLLIPVETMDFAQMVSQDIDGFFGTVAGFVYTVLSWKAASPVMVTIVGILLMLVISLGVAYVFTMMSARKINQGIDIETVQNVKTKPSFGKKPGSL
;
A
#
# COMPACT_ATOMS: atom_id res chain seq x y z
N MET A 1 15.57 5.28 37.35
CA MET A 1 14.90 4.26 36.49
C MET A 1 14.96 4.60 35.00
N MET A 2 14.50 5.78 34.56
CA MET A 2 14.52 6.18 33.13
C MET A 2 15.88 6.00 32.43
N LYS A 3 16.96 6.49 33.05
CA LYS A 3 18.33 6.40 32.51
C LYS A 3 18.78 4.96 32.26
N ALA A 4 18.36 4.01 33.12
CA ALA A 4 18.68 2.59 32.96
C ALA A 4 17.92 1.95 31.79
N LEU A 5 16.63 2.29 31.63
CA LEU A 5 15.81 1.83 30.50
C LEU A 5 16.35 2.37 29.16
N LEU A 6 16.66 3.67 29.09
CA LEU A 6 17.25 4.27 27.90
C LEU A 6 18.62 3.65 27.55
N LYS A 7 19.47 3.41 28.55
CA LYS A 7 20.75 2.72 28.35
C LYS A 7 20.55 1.30 27.81
N ASN A 8 19.54 0.58 28.29
CA ASN A 8 19.23 -0.75 27.78
C ASN A 8 18.72 -0.71 26.34
N GLN A 9 17.82 0.22 26.01
CA GLN A 9 17.33 0.41 24.65
C GLN A 9 18.47 0.80 23.69
N TRP A 10 19.40 1.65 24.11
CA TRP A 10 20.60 1.98 23.35
C TRP A 10 21.48 0.75 23.09
N LYS A 11 21.68 -0.10 24.10
CA LYS A 11 22.41 -1.38 23.93
C LYS A 11 21.69 -2.32 22.95
N ILE A 12 20.36 -2.44 23.05
CA ILE A 12 19.55 -3.23 22.13
C ILE A 12 19.71 -2.71 20.70
N PHE A 13 19.63 -1.39 20.51
CA PHE A 13 19.84 -0.75 19.21
C PHE A 13 21.23 -1.06 18.63
N LEU A 14 22.30 -0.85 19.41
CA LEU A 14 23.67 -1.13 18.98
C LEU A 14 23.89 -2.61 18.64
N ASN A 15 23.36 -3.52 19.46
CA ASN A 15 23.47 -4.96 19.21
C ASN A 15 22.64 -5.38 17.98
N THR A 16 21.47 -4.76 17.79
CA THR A 16 20.64 -4.99 16.61
C THR A 16 21.37 -4.54 15.36
N MET A 17 21.98 -3.35 15.36
CA MET A 17 22.80 -2.87 14.24
C MET A 17 23.95 -3.86 13.96
N LYS A 18 24.75 -4.22 14.96
CA LYS A 18 25.89 -5.13 14.80
C LYS A 18 25.52 -6.54 14.31
N SER A 19 24.31 -7.03 14.61
CA SER A 19 23.86 -8.39 14.26
C SER A 19 23.21 -8.49 12.87
N GLN A 20 23.04 -7.39 12.14
CA GLN A 20 22.39 -7.40 10.84
C GLN A 20 23.27 -8.01 9.72
N PRO A 21 22.68 -8.68 8.71
CA PRO A 21 23.40 -9.14 7.52
C PRO A 21 23.85 -7.95 6.65
N GLY A 22 24.97 -8.10 5.94
CA GLY A 22 25.53 -7.06 5.05
C GLY A 22 24.53 -6.47 4.03
N LYS A 23 23.59 -7.29 3.55
CA LYS A 23 22.50 -6.86 2.65
C LYS A 23 21.63 -5.75 3.25
N ASN A 24 21.40 -5.75 4.56
CA ASN A 24 20.58 -4.72 5.21
C ASN A 24 21.32 -3.39 5.30
N TYR A 25 22.65 -3.41 5.50
CA TYR A 25 23.46 -2.19 5.47
C TYR A 25 23.40 -1.51 4.10
N PHE A 26 23.49 -2.29 3.02
CA PHE A 26 23.28 -1.76 1.67
C PHE A 26 21.89 -1.14 1.51
N SER A 27 20.84 -1.79 2.02
CA SER A 27 19.48 -1.21 2.02
C SER A 27 19.39 0.11 2.78
N TYR A 28 20.08 0.25 3.92
CA TYR A 28 20.10 1.50 4.68
C TYR A 28 20.86 2.61 3.94
N LEU A 29 21.96 2.27 3.27
CA LEU A 29 22.71 3.22 2.43
C LEU A 29 21.83 3.73 1.29
N VAL A 30 21.13 2.83 0.58
CA VAL A 30 20.21 3.21 -0.50
C VAL A 30 19.09 4.11 0.04
N MET A 31 18.48 3.78 1.17
CA MET A 31 17.46 4.63 1.81
C MET A 31 18.00 6.00 2.18
N PHE A 32 19.22 6.06 2.74
CA PHE A 32 19.88 7.32 3.08
C PHE A 32 20.18 8.14 1.83
N ALA A 33 20.64 7.53 0.74
CA ALA A 33 20.90 8.20 -0.52
C ALA A 33 19.62 8.77 -1.14
N ILE A 34 18.52 8.01 -1.15
CA ILE A 34 17.21 8.49 -1.60
C ILE A 34 16.73 9.66 -0.75
N PHE A 35 16.85 9.56 0.58
CA PHE A 35 16.46 10.62 1.50
C PHE A 35 17.32 11.88 1.32
N ALA A 36 18.63 11.74 1.13
CA ALA A 36 19.54 12.84 0.84
C ALA A 36 19.23 13.50 -0.51
N LEU A 37 18.89 12.71 -1.53
CA LEU A 37 18.46 13.22 -2.83
C LEU A 37 17.13 13.98 -2.72
N LEU A 38 16.16 13.46 -1.97
CA LEU A 38 14.91 14.17 -1.68
C LEU A 38 15.18 15.50 -0.98
N LEU A 39 16.01 15.51 0.07
CA LEU A 39 16.40 16.72 0.77
C LEU A 39 17.06 17.74 -0.16
N TYR A 40 17.97 17.30 -1.02
CA TYR A 40 18.60 18.16 -2.01
C TYR A 40 17.58 18.79 -2.96
N TRP A 41 16.65 18.00 -3.50
CA TRP A 41 15.59 18.49 -4.38
C TRP A 41 14.67 19.50 -3.70
N PHE A 42 14.25 19.23 -2.45
CA PHE A 42 13.43 20.18 -1.69
C PHE A 42 14.17 21.48 -1.39
N SER A 43 15.43 21.39 -0.93
CA SER A 43 16.25 22.56 -0.65
C SER A 43 16.57 23.39 -1.90
N ALA A 44 16.86 22.73 -3.03
CA ALA A 44 17.08 23.41 -4.31
C ALA A 44 15.80 24.11 -4.79
N GLY A 45 14.64 23.45 -4.69
CA GLY A 45 13.34 24.04 -5.01
C GLY A 45 13.09 25.30 -4.18
N ILE A 46 13.30 25.24 -2.86
CA ILE A 46 13.15 26.40 -1.99
C ILE A 46 14.13 27.52 -2.34
N TRP A 47 15.40 27.21 -2.64
CA TRP A 47 16.38 28.21 -3.04
C TRP A 47 15.94 28.98 -4.30
N THR A 48 15.36 28.30 -5.29
CA THR A 48 14.92 28.95 -6.54
C THR A 48 13.74 29.90 -6.34
N ILE A 49 12.80 29.58 -5.44
CA ILE A 49 11.59 30.37 -5.21
C ILE A 49 11.76 31.40 -4.08
N ALA A 50 12.76 31.25 -3.21
CA ALA A 50 12.94 32.06 -2.01
C ALA A 50 12.98 33.57 -2.31
N GLY A 51 13.59 33.98 -3.43
CA GLY A 51 13.66 35.39 -3.82
C GLY A 51 12.33 36.01 -4.26
N ALA A 52 11.32 35.20 -4.60
CA ALA A 52 10.01 35.65 -5.06
C ALA A 52 8.93 35.63 -3.96
N ILE A 53 9.24 35.07 -2.79
CA ILE A 53 8.28 34.91 -1.69
C ILE A 53 8.25 36.17 -0.82
N THR A 54 7.08 36.81 -0.73
CA THR A 54 6.84 37.93 0.21
C THR A 54 6.56 37.41 1.63
N GLY A 55 6.74 38.25 2.66
CA GLY A 55 6.52 37.87 4.06
C GLY A 55 5.14 37.25 4.34
N PRO A 56 4.02 37.82 3.88
CA PRO A 56 2.69 37.23 4.06
C PRO A 56 2.51 35.88 3.34
N VAL A 57 3.11 35.74 2.15
CA VAL A 57 3.09 34.48 1.39
C VAL A 57 3.88 33.41 2.14
N PHE A 58 5.03 33.76 2.71
CA PHE A 58 5.84 32.85 3.53
C PHE A 58 5.05 32.35 4.75
N ALA A 59 4.32 33.22 5.44
CA ALA A 59 3.47 32.85 6.57
C ALA A 59 2.35 31.86 6.16
N GLY A 60 1.69 32.12 5.03
CA GLY A 60 0.70 31.20 4.47
C GLY A 60 1.30 29.82 4.19
N VAL A 61 2.40 29.77 3.44
CA VAL A 61 3.09 28.51 3.08
C VAL A 61 3.54 27.74 4.32
N LEU A 62 4.13 28.41 5.30
CA LEU A 62 4.55 27.79 6.56
C LEU A 62 3.37 27.22 7.33
N SER A 63 2.25 27.95 7.39
CA SER A 63 1.04 27.47 8.06
C SER A 63 0.55 26.16 7.41
N TYR A 64 0.31 26.14 6.10
CA TYR A 64 -0.06 24.89 5.43
C TYR A 64 1.01 23.79 5.58
N GLY A 65 2.29 24.16 5.55
CA GLY A 65 3.41 23.25 5.80
C GLY A 65 3.36 22.60 7.18
N PHE A 66 3.15 23.37 8.25
CA PHE A 66 3.04 22.82 9.61
C PHE A 66 1.77 21.98 9.80
N LEU A 67 0.64 22.36 9.16
CA LEU A 67 -0.55 21.51 9.13
C LEU A 67 -0.25 20.16 8.46
N LEU A 68 0.47 20.18 7.34
CA LEU A 68 0.92 18.96 6.65
C LEU A 68 1.86 18.13 7.52
N VAL A 69 2.79 18.74 8.26
CA VAL A 69 3.65 18.04 9.23
C VAL A 69 2.81 17.31 10.27
N ILE A 70 1.84 18.00 10.89
CA ILE A 70 0.93 17.39 11.88
C ILE A 70 0.15 16.25 11.23
N GLY A 71 -0.42 16.48 10.05
CA GLY A 71 -1.17 15.50 9.27
C GLY A 71 -0.34 14.25 8.99
N PHE A 72 0.88 14.40 8.46
CA PHE A 72 1.78 13.29 8.18
C PHE A 72 2.17 12.53 9.45
N ILE A 73 2.49 13.22 10.54
CA ILE A 73 2.86 12.56 11.80
C ILE A 73 1.69 11.75 12.36
N ILE A 74 0.46 12.27 12.30
CA ILE A 74 -0.73 11.51 12.74
C ILE A 74 -0.90 10.29 11.85
N LEU A 75 -1.02 10.52 10.54
CA LEU A 75 -1.41 9.54 9.56
C LEU A 75 -0.38 8.38 9.43
N LEU A 76 0.90 8.71 9.30
CA LEU A 76 2.00 7.74 9.21
C LEU A 76 2.41 7.22 10.60
N GLY A 77 2.35 8.06 11.63
CA GLY A 77 2.77 7.70 13.00
C GLY A 77 1.77 6.83 13.75
N LEU A 78 0.49 6.83 13.38
CA LEU A 78 -0.54 5.98 14.01
C LEU A 78 -0.16 4.49 14.04
N PRO A 79 0.15 3.83 12.90
CA PRO A 79 0.64 2.44 12.89
C PRO A 79 1.92 2.23 13.70
N GLN A 80 2.86 3.18 13.65
CA GLN A 80 4.13 3.10 14.38
C GLN A 80 3.89 3.10 15.90
N VAL A 81 3.10 4.04 16.38
CA VAL A 81 2.74 4.18 17.80
C VAL A 81 2.01 2.95 18.29
N PHE A 82 1.06 2.41 17.51
CA PHE A 82 0.38 1.16 17.84
C PHE A 82 1.39 0.02 18.04
N LYS A 83 2.30 -0.15 17.08
CA LYS A 83 3.30 -1.23 17.13
C LYS A 83 4.17 -1.13 18.38
N HIS A 84 4.61 0.07 18.74
CA HIS A 84 5.43 0.31 19.92
C HIS A 84 4.67 0.13 21.23
N LEU A 85 3.40 0.54 21.27
CA LEU A 85 2.59 0.51 22.47
C LEU A 85 1.98 -0.88 22.71
N TYR A 86 1.61 -1.63 21.69
CA TYR A 86 0.79 -2.84 21.88
C TYR A 86 1.38 -4.13 21.29
N SER A 87 2.23 -4.04 20.27
CA SER A 87 2.75 -5.22 19.57
C SER A 87 4.24 -5.48 19.84
N ALA A 88 4.88 -4.66 20.67
CA ALA A 88 6.29 -4.82 20.96
C ALA A 88 6.54 -6.03 21.87
N THR A 89 7.50 -6.87 21.49
CA THR A 89 7.78 -8.15 22.18
C THR A 89 8.32 -7.96 23.60
N ASP A 90 8.92 -6.80 23.89
CA ASP A 90 9.48 -6.44 25.19
C ASP A 90 8.42 -6.06 26.22
N LEU A 91 7.19 -5.78 25.81
CA LEU A 91 6.11 -5.36 26.71
C LEU A 91 5.77 -6.41 27.77
N ASN A 92 5.72 -7.68 27.38
CA ASN A 92 5.44 -8.78 28.31
C ASN A 92 6.45 -8.79 29.46
N LEU A 93 7.74 -8.59 29.15
CA LEU A 93 8.80 -8.53 30.14
C LEU A 93 8.70 -7.23 30.98
N LEU A 94 8.53 -6.09 30.32
CA LEU A 94 8.47 -4.78 31.00
C LEU A 94 7.31 -4.69 32.00
N PHE A 95 6.16 -5.31 31.70
CA PHE A 95 5.01 -5.35 32.61
C PHE A 95 5.16 -6.34 33.78
N THR A 96 6.09 -7.31 33.69
CA THR A 96 6.41 -8.20 34.82
C THR A 96 7.42 -7.60 35.78
N MET A 97 8.15 -6.56 35.37
CA MET A 97 9.13 -5.87 36.21
C MET A 97 8.44 -4.82 37.10
N PRO A 98 8.99 -4.52 38.30
CA PRO A 98 8.45 -3.49 39.20
C PRO A 98 8.80 -2.07 38.71
N ILE A 99 8.35 -1.73 37.50
CA ILE A 99 8.58 -0.45 36.84
C ILE A 99 7.22 0.25 36.66
N PRO A 100 7.04 1.48 37.13
CA PRO A 100 5.77 2.16 36.94
C PRO A 100 5.51 2.44 35.46
N THR A 101 4.24 2.29 35.07
CA THR A 101 3.77 2.39 33.68
C THR A 101 4.14 3.72 33.02
N LYS A 102 4.22 4.81 33.81
CA LYS A 102 4.76 6.10 33.37
C LYS A 102 6.13 5.95 32.69
N TYR A 103 7.14 5.35 33.32
CA TYR A 103 8.47 5.26 32.68
C TYR A 103 8.47 4.41 31.41
N ILE A 104 7.65 3.35 31.37
CA ILE A 104 7.50 2.53 30.16
C ILE A 104 6.91 3.38 29.02
N PHE A 105 5.86 4.15 29.30
CA PHE A 105 5.24 5.05 28.33
C PHE A 105 6.25 6.06 27.76
N TRP A 106 7.02 6.75 28.61
CA TRP A 106 7.97 7.77 28.16
C TRP A 106 9.07 7.19 27.27
N VAL A 107 9.56 5.98 27.59
CA VAL A 107 10.53 5.28 26.72
C VAL A 107 9.91 4.95 25.37
N LYS A 108 8.67 4.44 25.34
CA LYS A 108 7.98 4.14 24.08
C LYS A 108 7.65 5.41 23.28
N TYR A 109 7.29 6.51 23.95
CA TYR A 109 7.04 7.80 23.33
C TYR A 109 8.31 8.33 22.64
N LEU A 110 9.44 8.29 23.33
CA LEU A 110 10.73 8.71 22.78
C LEU A 110 11.18 7.80 21.63
N GLN A 111 10.94 6.49 21.73
CA GLN A 111 11.15 5.56 20.60
C GLN A 111 10.27 5.88 19.39
N SER A 112 9.03 6.28 19.62
CA SER A 112 8.12 6.69 18.55
C SER A 112 8.57 8.00 17.91
N PHE A 113 9.06 8.95 18.71
CA PHE A 113 9.60 10.22 18.22
C PHE A 113 10.77 10.03 17.24
N VAL A 114 11.71 9.12 17.57
CA VAL A 114 12.90 8.83 16.73
C VAL A 114 12.56 8.22 15.36
N GLY A 115 11.34 7.73 15.14
CA GLY A 115 10.91 7.19 13.85
C GLY A 115 10.39 8.26 12.89
N ILE A 116 9.08 8.23 12.62
CA ILE A 116 8.44 9.09 11.62
C ILE A 116 8.50 10.59 11.99
N PRO A 117 8.23 11.01 13.24
CA PRO A 117 8.33 12.42 13.62
C PRO A 117 9.72 13.01 13.40
N LEU A 118 10.78 12.29 13.76
CA LEU A 118 12.16 12.72 13.50
C LEU A 118 12.45 12.84 11.99
N LEU A 119 11.98 11.89 11.18
CA LEU A 119 12.17 11.94 9.72
C LEU A 119 11.50 13.19 9.13
N VAL A 120 10.24 13.46 9.50
CA VAL A 120 9.51 14.66 9.05
C VAL A 120 10.18 15.93 9.58
N PHE A 121 10.66 15.93 10.83
CA PHE A 121 11.41 17.04 11.41
C PHE A 121 12.68 17.36 10.59
N VAL A 122 13.48 16.35 10.23
CA VAL A 122 14.68 16.53 9.41
C VAL A 122 14.33 16.99 7.99
N LEU A 123 13.24 16.48 7.42
CA LEU A 123 12.75 16.87 6.09
C LEU A 123 12.37 18.35 6.02
N TYR A 124 11.88 18.94 7.11
CA TYR A 124 11.48 20.36 7.17
C TYR A 124 12.56 21.30 7.71
N ILE A 125 13.42 20.86 8.64
CA ILE A 125 14.44 21.74 9.21
C ILE A 125 15.48 22.16 8.17
N VAL A 126 15.92 21.23 7.31
CA VAL A 126 16.98 21.49 6.33
C VAL A 126 16.53 22.54 5.30
N PRO A 127 15.36 22.42 4.65
CA PRO A 127 14.96 23.43 3.68
C PRO A 127 14.63 24.79 4.31
N LEU A 128 14.12 24.84 5.55
CA LEU A 128 13.91 26.10 6.27
C LEU A 128 15.23 26.79 6.63
N PHE A 129 16.26 26.04 7.01
CA PHE A 129 17.59 26.61 7.26
C PHE A 129 18.20 27.16 5.98
N VAL A 130 18.01 26.48 4.84
CA VAL A 130 18.43 26.95 3.52
C VAL A 130 17.70 28.26 3.14
N TYR A 131 16.39 28.35 3.40
CA TYR A 131 15.62 29.58 3.20
C TYR A 131 16.15 30.75 4.06
N GLY A 132 16.38 30.50 5.36
CA GLY A 132 16.94 31.50 6.27
C GLY A 132 18.33 31.98 5.84
N ALA A 133 19.17 31.07 5.34
CA ALA A 133 20.49 31.40 4.80
C ALA A 133 20.39 32.25 3.52
N PHE A 134 19.44 31.95 2.63
CA PHE A 134 19.24 32.69 1.38
C PHE A 134 18.81 34.15 1.62
N ILE A 135 17.89 34.38 2.57
CA ILE A 135 17.38 35.72 2.89
C ILE A 135 18.30 36.49 3.85
N ASN A 136 19.40 35.87 4.31
CA ASN A 136 20.26 36.42 5.37
C ASN A 136 19.46 36.74 6.65
N ALA A 137 18.62 35.79 7.08
CA ALA A 137 17.81 35.92 8.28
C ALA A 137 18.67 36.10 9.55
N ASN A 138 18.09 36.74 10.57
CA ASN A 138 18.74 36.91 11.86
C ASN A 138 19.16 35.56 12.49
N TRP A 139 20.25 35.54 13.26
CA TRP A 139 20.70 34.36 14.01
C TRP A 139 19.62 33.74 14.93
N LEU A 140 18.67 34.55 15.40
CA LEU A 140 17.52 34.09 16.19
C LEU A 140 16.56 33.18 15.41
N TYR A 141 16.53 33.26 14.08
CA TYR A 141 15.66 32.45 13.23
C TYR A 141 15.91 30.94 13.41
N TYR A 142 17.17 30.51 13.41
CA TYR A 142 17.56 29.10 13.47
C TYR A 142 17.08 28.37 14.76
N PRO A 143 17.32 28.89 15.98
CA PRO A 143 16.80 28.27 17.19
C PRO A 143 15.27 28.33 17.29
N VAL A 144 14.63 29.40 16.79
CA VAL A 144 13.15 29.50 16.78
C VAL A 144 12.54 28.43 15.87
N VAL A 145 13.05 28.26 14.65
CA VAL A 145 12.60 27.19 13.73
C VAL A 145 12.72 25.81 14.37
N LEU A 146 13.84 25.54 15.04
CA LEU A 146 14.08 24.26 15.71
C LEU A 146 13.04 23.99 16.81
N LEU A 147 12.76 24.99 17.65
CA LEU A 147 11.77 24.87 18.72
C LEU A 147 10.35 24.72 18.18
N VAL A 148 9.96 25.53 17.18
CA VAL A 148 8.63 25.45 16.55
C VAL A 148 8.41 24.09 15.92
N LEU A 149 9.36 23.59 15.12
CA LEU A 149 9.26 22.27 14.50
C LEU A 149 9.17 21.15 15.53
N LEU A 150 9.93 21.25 16.63
CA LEU A 150 9.87 20.27 17.72
C LEU A 150 8.48 20.30 18.39
N SER A 151 7.94 21.48 18.67
CA SER A 151 6.60 21.64 19.24
C SER A 151 5.52 21.07 18.32
N VAL A 152 5.55 21.38 17.02
CA VAL A 152 4.62 20.86 16.02
C VAL A 152 4.72 19.32 15.94
N ALA A 153 5.93 18.76 15.95
CA ALA A 153 6.14 17.32 15.93
C ALA A 153 5.62 16.62 17.19
N VAL A 154 5.82 17.23 18.38
CA VAL A 154 5.30 16.74 19.66
C VAL A 154 3.77 16.79 19.68
N ILE A 155 3.15 17.84 19.13
CA ILE A 155 1.68 17.94 18.99
C ILE A 155 1.16 16.78 18.13
N GLY A 156 1.71 16.62 16.92
CA GLY A 156 1.29 15.56 15.99
C GLY A 156 1.44 14.15 16.61
N LEU A 157 2.57 13.89 17.28
CA LEU A 157 2.83 12.60 17.91
C LEU A 157 1.87 12.36 19.09
N SER A 158 1.64 13.37 19.91
CA SER A 158 0.72 13.30 21.06
C SER A 158 -0.70 12.98 20.60
N ILE A 159 -1.17 13.65 19.53
CA ILE A 159 -2.45 13.35 18.90
C ILE A 159 -2.48 11.89 18.42
N ALA A 160 -1.45 11.41 17.72
CA ALA A 160 -1.37 10.02 17.27
C ALA A 160 -1.46 8.99 18.42
N TYR A 161 -0.90 9.31 19.60
CA TYR A 161 -1.02 8.49 20.80
C TYR A 161 -2.44 8.49 21.37
N LEU A 162 -3.09 9.66 21.46
CA LEU A 162 -4.47 9.79 21.92
C LEU A 162 -5.45 9.03 21.01
N PHE A 163 -5.29 9.15 19.69
CA PHE A 163 -6.06 8.37 18.73
C PHE A 163 -5.85 6.87 18.91
N ASN A 164 -4.62 6.40 19.13
CA ASN A 164 -4.35 4.98 19.37
C ASN A 164 -5.03 4.45 20.65
N LEU A 165 -5.10 5.25 21.72
CA LEU A 165 -5.87 4.86 22.91
C LEU A 165 -7.35 4.70 22.61
N LEU A 166 -7.95 5.66 21.90
CA LEU A 166 -9.36 5.62 21.51
C LEU A 166 -9.64 4.40 20.63
N LEU A 167 -8.75 4.14 19.68
CA LEU A 167 -8.82 3.03 18.73
C LEU A 167 -8.88 1.69 19.45
N VAL A 168 -8.04 1.44 20.46
CA VAL A 168 -8.04 0.18 21.21
C VAL A 168 -9.33 -0.04 22.01
N GLN A 169 -10.07 1.02 22.32
CA GLN A 169 -11.37 0.88 22.97
C GLN A 169 -12.47 0.45 22.00
N VAL A 170 -12.39 0.89 20.74
CA VAL A 170 -13.40 0.60 19.70
C VAL A 170 -13.09 -0.68 18.93
N VAL A 171 -11.82 -0.91 18.58
CA VAL A 171 -11.39 -2.01 17.70
C VAL A 171 -11.04 -3.24 18.54
N PRO A 172 -11.64 -4.41 18.25
CA PRO A 172 -11.27 -5.65 18.92
C PRO A 172 -9.78 -5.96 18.74
N ALA A 173 -9.16 -6.38 19.84
CA ALA A 173 -7.76 -6.77 19.92
C ALA A 173 -7.27 -7.67 18.78
N SER A 174 -8.10 -8.63 18.38
CA SER A 174 -7.81 -9.61 17.33
C SER A 174 -7.63 -8.99 15.94
N LYS A 175 -8.14 -7.77 15.70
CA LYS A 175 -8.12 -7.08 14.41
C LYS A 175 -7.18 -5.88 14.35
N ALA A 176 -6.48 -5.57 15.43
CA ALA A 176 -5.70 -4.34 15.49
C ALA A 176 -4.53 -4.32 14.49
N ASN A 177 -3.90 -5.47 14.24
CA ASN A 177 -2.89 -5.62 13.18
C ASN A 177 -3.46 -5.42 11.77
N GLU A 178 -4.73 -5.78 11.55
CA GLU A 178 -5.40 -5.54 10.27
C GLU A 178 -5.65 -4.05 10.08
N PHE A 179 -6.17 -3.38 11.10
CA PHE A 179 -6.42 -1.95 11.09
C PHE A 179 -5.14 -1.13 10.87
N MET A 180 -4.00 -1.52 11.48
CA MET A 180 -2.71 -0.86 11.22
C MET A 180 -2.31 -0.90 9.75
N THR A 181 -2.56 -2.02 9.07
CA THR A 181 -2.24 -2.17 7.65
C THR A 181 -3.13 -1.24 6.82
N VAL A 182 -4.42 -1.16 7.17
CA VAL A 182 -5.37 -0.23 6.56
C VAL A 182 -4.95 1.23 6.77
N MET A 183 -4.53 1.62 7.98
CA MET A 183 -4.12 2.99 8.29
C MET A 183 -2.82 3.37 7.60
N SER A 184 -1.82 2.48 7.58
CA SER A 184 -0.57 2.70 6.84
C SER A 184 -0.84 2.92 5.34
N MET A 185 -1.84 2.23 4.82
CA MET A 185 -2.22 2.29 3.43
C MET A 185 -3.02 3.55 3.11
N LEU A 186 -4.07 3.86 3.88
CA LEU A 186 -4.80 5.14 3.80
C LEU A 186 -3.83 6.31 3.94
N SER A 187 -2.79 6.13 4.73
CA SER A 187 -1.73 7.10 4.85
C SER A 187 -1.00 7.33 3.52
N GLY A 188 -0.57 6.26 2.86
CA GLY A 188 0.03 6.34 1.52
C GLY A 188 -0.91 6.93 0.47
N VAL A 189 -2.21 6.56 0.49
CA VAL A 189 -3.25 7.13 -0.39
C VAL A 189 -3.29 8.65 -0.24
N LEU A 190 -3.39 9.12 1.00
CA LEU A 190 -3.56 10.54 1.28
C LEU A 190 -2.30 11.33 0.95
N VAL A 191 -1.11 10.78 1.24
CA VAL A 191 0.16 11.39 0.82
C VAL A 191 0.18 11.58 -0.70
N TYR A 192 -0.18 10.55 -1.46
CA TYR A 192 -0.23 10.64 -2.92
C TYR A 192 -1.26 11.67 -3.41
N LEU A 193 -2.48 11.66 -2.85
CA LEU A 193 -3.53 12.63 -3.19
C LEU A 193 -3.09 14.08 -2.90
N LEU A 194 -2.34 14.32 -1.83
CA LEU A 194 -1.82 15.66 -1.51
C LEU A 194 -0.86 16.19 -2.58
N PHE A 195 -0.08 15.33 -3.23
CA PHE A 195 0.79 15.72 -4.33
C PHE A 195 0.03 15.80 -5.67
N MET A 196 -0.98 14.94 -5.85
CA MET A 196 -1.72 14.84 -7.11
C MET A 196 -2.79 15.93 -7.27
N ILE A 197 -3.62 16.16 -6.25
CA ILE A 197 -4.77 17.09 -6.32
C ILE A 197 -4.35 18.50 -6.77
N PRO A 198 -3.30 19.13 -6.20
CA PRO A 198 -2.90 20.47 -6.63
C PRO A 198 -2.50 20.54 -8.10
N ASN A 199 -1.86 19.49 -8.62
CA ASN A 199 -1.49 19.39 -10.03
C ASN A 199 -2.68 19.13 -10.96
N THR A 200 -3.80 18.61 -10.43
CA THR A 200 -4.99 18.25 -11.24
C THR A 200 -6.06 19.34 -11.27
N VAL A 201 -6.13 20.18 -10.23
CA VAL A 201 -7.23 21.15 -10.04
C VAL A 201 -6.84 22.54 -10.56
N ASN A 202 -5.54 22.83 -10.71
CA ASN A 202 -5.08 24.15 -11.15
C ASN A 202 -4.25 24.01 -12.42
N ASP A 203 -4.60 24.79 -13.46
CA ASP A 203 -3.78 24.94 -14.68
C ASP A 203 -2.48 25.69 -14.41
N ARG A 204 -2.34 26.27 -13.21
CA ARG A 204 -1.14 26.95 -12.76
C ARG A 204 -0.25 25.97 -11.99
N PRO A 205 1.07 25.93 -12.25
CA PRO A 205 1.99 25.12 -11.48
C PRO A 205 1.89 25.50 -9.99
N LEU A 206 2.11 24.52 -9.10
CA LEU A 206 2.03 24.70 -7.64
C LEU A 206 2.83 25.92 -7.16
N SER A 207 3.95 26.23 -7.82
CA SER A 207 4.76 27.43 -7.57
C SER A 207 4.00 28.73 -7.78
N GLU A 208 3.20 28.86 -8.84
CA GLU A 208 2.40 30.06 -9.09
C GLU A 208 1.24 30.20 -8.12
N LEU A 209 0.64 29.08 -7.69
CA LEU A 209 -0.42 29.10 -6.67
C LEU A 209 0.14 29.54 -5.31
N ILE A 210 1.33 29.04 -4.95
CA ILE A 210 2.05 29.48 -3.77
C ILE A 210 2.36 30.98 -3.85
N LEU A 211 2.85 31.47 -4.99
CA LEU A 211 3.16 32.89 -5.19
C LEU A 211 1.92 33.79 -5.25
N ALA A 212 0.77 33.27 -5.69
CA ALA A 212 -0.51 33.96 -5.69
C ALA A 212 -1.08 34.18 -4.27
N GLY A 213 -0.50 33.54 -3.25
CA GLY A 213 -0.91 33.64 -1.86
C GLY A 213 -1.98 32.61 -1.50
N LEU A 214 -1.64 31.73 -0.56
CA LEU A 214 -2.61 30.81 0.04
C LEU A 214 -3.48 31.56 1.04
N PRO A 215 -4.77 31.20 1.19
CA PRO A 215 -5.65 31.84 2.16
C PRO A 215 -5.10 31.64 3.57
N LEU A 216 -4.96 32.74 4.32
CA LEU A 216 -4.44 32.67 5.68
C LEU A 216 -5.46 31.99 6.59
N PHE A 217 -4.97 31.10 7.45
CA PHE A 217 -5.79 30.52 8.50
C PHE A 217 -6.16 31.60 9.53
N PRO A 218 -7.28 31.44 10.25
CA PRO A 218 -7.61 32.33 11.35
C PRO A 218 -6.51 32.36 12.42
N GLU A 219 -6.29 33.52 13.04
CA GLU A 219 -5.23 33.76 14.03
C GLU A 219 -5.27 32.84 15.26
N TRP A 220 -6.41 32.20 15.55
CA TRP A 220 -6.58 31.29 16.69
C TRP A 220 -6.10 29.85 16.41
N VAL A 221 -5.74 29.52 15.17
CA VAL A 221 -5.32 28.17 14.80
C VAL A 221 -3.85 27.95 15.22
N PRO A 222 -3.49 26.87 15.95
CA PRO A 222 -2.10 26.68 16.42
C PRO A 222 -1.02 26.69 15.33
N VAL A 223 -1.43 26.38 14.11
CA VAL A 223 -0.60 26.35 12.92
C VAL A 223 -0.17 27.77 12.50
N THR A 224 -1.00 28.79 12.71
CA THR A 224 -0.62 30.20 12.46
C THR A 224 0.39 30.67 13.48
N TRP A 225 0.23 30.34 14.77
CA TRP A 225 1.21 30.68 15.80
C TRP A 225 2.62 30.13 15.49
N ALA A 226 2.68 28.91 14.94
CA ALA A 226 3.92 28.30 14.49
C ALA A 226 4.54 29.07 13.31
N SER A 227 3.73 29.46 12.32
CA SER A 227 4.15 30.29 11.19
C SER A 227 4.65 31.67 11.64
N ASP A 228 3.85 32.38 12.44
CA ASP A 228 4.12 33.76 12.83
C ASP A 228 5.37 33.86 13.71
N ALA A 229 5.64 32.84 14.53
CA ALA A 229 6.89 32.73 15.29
C ALA A 229 8.11 32.67 14.36
N VAL A 230 8.03 31.89 13.27
CA VAL A 230 9.13 31.72 12.32
C VAL A 230 9.30 32.96 11.45
N VAL A 231 8.22 33.55 10.96
CA VAL A 231 8.27 34.76 10.11
C VAL A 231 8.80 35.97 10.90
N SER A 232 8.32 36.19 12.12
CA SER A 232 8.78 37.31 12.97
C SER A 232 10.25 37.15 13.39
N ALA A 233 10.75 35.92 13.47
CA ALA A 233 12.16 35.67 13.78
C ALA A 233 13.11 35.99 12.61
N VAL A 234 12.61 36.10 11.36
CA VAL A 234 13.43 36.48 10.19
C VAL A 234 14.01 37.89 10.36
N THR A 235 13.17 38.84 10.78
CA THR A 235 13.55 40.24 11.00
C THR A 235 14.25 40.46 12.35
N GLY A 236 14.19 39.48 13.25
CA GLY A 236 14.77 39.57 14.59
C GLY A 236 13.98 40.45 15.57
N SER A 237 12.70 40.72 15.29
CA SER A 237 11.84 41.47 16.22
C SER A 237 11.54 40.64 17.48
N ILE A 238 11.07 41.26 18.55
CA ILE A 238 10.70 40.54 19.79
C ILE A 238 9.32 39.84 19.64
N ASP A 239 8.59 40.18 18.58
CA ASP A 239 7.21 39.73 18.35
C ASP A 239 7.09 38.21 18.17
N PHE A 240 8.18 37.51 17.85
CA PHE A 240 8.17 36.04 17.78
C PHE A 240 7.93 35.35 19.12
N LEU A 241 8.19 36.02 20.26
CA LEU A 241 8.15 35.39 21.58
C LEU A 241 6.75 34.91 21.97
N ILE A 242 5.71 35.70 21.67
CA ILE A 242 4.34 35.35 22.05
C ILE A 242 3.84 34.14 21.25
N PRO A 243 3.92 34.12 19.89
CA PRO A 243 3.51 32.95 19.11
C PRO A 243 4.35 31.70 19.44
N LEU A 244 5.66 31.86 19.69
CA LEU A 244 6.54 30.76 20.11
C LEU A 244 6.11 30.19 21.47
N LEU A 245 5.80 31.05 22.44
CA LEU A 245 5.36 30.60 23.76
C LEU A 245 4.01 29.88 23.67
N MET A 246 3.07 30.38 22.87
CA MET A 246 1.77 29.73 22.66
C MET A 246 1.92 28.32 22.08
N ILE A 247 2.76 28.13 21.05
CA ILE A 247 2.95 26.80 20.45
C ILE A 247 3.70 25.83 21.37
N VAL A 248 4.68 26.32 22.14
CA VAL A 248 5.43 25.51 23.13
C VAL A 248 4.54 25.10 24.29
N VAL A 249 3.72 26.02 24.82
CA VAL A 249 2.73 25.71 25.87
C VAL A 249 1.71 24.71 25.35
N LEU A 250 1.20 24.87 24.14
CA LEU A 250 0.27 23.93 23.54
C LEU A 250 0.89 22.53 23.40
N ALA A 251 2.11 22.43 22.88
CA ALA A 251 2.84 21.16 22.78
C ALA A 251 3.02 20.51 24.16
N SER A 252 3.33 21.31 25.19
CA SER A 252 3.48 20.84 26.56
C SER A 252 2.15 20.32 27.13
N ILE A 253 1.03 21.03 26.88
CA ILE A 253 -0.32 20.60 27.28
C ILE A 253 -0.65 19.26 26.62
N PHE A 254 -0.48 19.12 25.31
CA PHE A 254 -0.75 17.87 24.59
C PHE A 254 0.11 16.71 25.10
N PHE A 255 1.38 16.98 25.39
CA PHE A 255 2.30 15.98 25.91
C PHE A 255 1.91 15.51 27.32
N ILE A 256 1.59 16.44 28.24
CA ILE A 256 1.15 16.12 29.60
C ILE A 256 -0.20 15.38 29.56
N PHE A 257 -1.15 15.87 28.77
CA PHE A 257 -2.46 15.24 28.58
C PHE A 257 -2.31 13.81 28.06
N THR A 258 -1.47 13.60 27.06
CA THR A 258 -1.16 12.27 26.54
C THR A 258 -0.48 11.38 27.58
N SER A 259 0.51 11.89 28.33
CA SER A 259 1.19 11.10 29.36
C SER A 259 0.24 10.64 30.47
N THR A 260 -0.76 11.44 30.82
CA THR A 260 -1.71 11.11 31.90
C THR A 260 -2.81 10.16 31.45
N LEU A 261 -3.41 10.39 30.27
CA LEU A 261 -4.45 9.52 29.73
C LEU A 261 -3.88 8.17 29.28
N VAL A 262 -2.71 8.17 28.63
CA VAL A 262 -2.08 6.94 28.15
C VAL A 262 -1.66 6.08 29.32
N GLU A 263 -1.16 6.62 30.43
CA GLU A 263 -0.82 5.81 31.60
C GLU A 263 -1.99 4.94 32.09
N ARG A 264 -3.20 5.52 32.17
CA ARG A 264 -4.42 4.80 32.59
C ARG A 264 -4.95 3.86 31.52
N GLY A 265 -4.95 4.30 30.25
CA GLY A 265 -5.50 3.55 29.12
C GLY A 265 -4.56 2.46 28.58
N PHE A 266 -3.26 2.58 28.78
CA PHE A 266 -2.25 1.70 28.22
C PHE A 266 -2.32 0.31 28.82
N ARG A 267 -2.38 0.20 30.16
CA ARG A 267 -2.46 -1.10 30.83
C ARG A 267 -3.75 -1.84 30.51
N THR A 268 -4.89 -1.14 30.55
CA THR A 268 -6.20 -1.70 30.19
C THR A 268 -6.25 -2.10 28.71
N GLY A 269 -5.69 -1.27 27.82
CA GLY A 269 -5.59 -1.57 26.40
C GLY A 269 -4.74 -2.81 26.14
N TRP A 270 -3.56 -2.90 26.76
CA TRP A 270 -2.67 -4.04 26.63
C TRP A 270 -3.29 -5.34 27.17
N VAL A 271 -3.98 -5.31 28.33
CA VAL A 271 -4.69 -6.49 28.87
C VAL A 271 -5.79 -6.95 27.90
N LYS A 272 -6.62 -6.03 27.41
CA LYS A 272 -7.67 -6.36 26.40
C LYS A 272 -7.07 -6.98 25.13
N LEU A 273 -5.88 -6.53 24.75
CA LEU A 273 -5.14 -7.02 23.59
C LEU A 273 -4.54 -8.42 23.80
N SER A 274 -3.94 -8.65 24.96
CA SER A 274 -3.31 -9.92 25.34
C SER A 274 -4.31 -11.02 25.73
N GLU A 275 -5.46 -10.68 26.30
CA GLU A 275 -6.54 -11.63 26.62
C GLU A 275 -7.31 -12.11 25.38
N GLY A 276 -6.92 -11.63 24.19
CA GLY A 276 -7.27 -12.24 22.92
C GLY A 276 -8.76 -12.37 22.69
N SER A 277 -9.57 -11.34 22.98
CA SER A 277 -11.02 -11.25 22.71
C SER A 277 -11.74 -12.61 22.68
N GLY A 278 -11.52 -13.43 23.70
CA GLY A 278 -12.23 -14.68 23.89
C GLY A 278 -13.63 -14.33 24.38
N LYS A 279 -14.44 -13.63 23.58
CA LYS A 279 -15.88 -13.55 23.81
C LYS A 279 -16.30 -15.02 23.84
N LYS A 280 -16.53 -15.56 25.05
CA LYS A 280 -17.18 -16.85 25.26
C LYS A 280 -18.42 -16.77 24.40
N ARG A 281 -18.34 -17.39 23.22
CA ARG A 281 -19.45 -17.42 22.28
C ARG A 281 -20.55 -18.09 23.09
N LYS A 282 -21.57 -17.33 23.51
CA LYS A 282 -22.79 -17.93 24.06
C LYS A 282 -23.13 -18.98 23.03
N LYS A 283 -23.02 -20.26 23.41
CA LYS A 283 -23.34 -21.40 22.56
C LYS A 283 -24.85 -21.31 22.35
N GLY A 284 -25.30 -20.42 21.47
CA GLY A 284 -26.64 -20.49 20.92
C GLY A 284 -26.76 -21.88 20.35
N ALA A 285 -27.81 -22.60 20.75
CA ALA A 285 -28.07 -23.98 20.36
C ALA A 285 -27.78 -24.11 18.87
N VAL A 286 -26.67 -24.79 18.54
CA VAL A 286 -26.32 -25.09 17.16
C VAL A 286 -27.43 -25.99 16.69
N LYS A 287 -28.41 -25.44 15.95
CA LYS A 287 -29.36 -26.25 15.20
C LYS A 287 -28.50 -27.17 14.33
N LYS A 288 -28.43 -28.44 14.72
CA LYS A 288 -27.81 -29.51 13.95
C LYS A 288 -28.64 -29.68 12.68
N SER A 289 -28.49 -28.75 11.73
CA SER A 289 -28.76 -29.06 10.34
C SER A 289 -27.80 -30.19 10.01
N GLY A 290 -28.34 -31.32 9.53
CA GLY A 290 -27.55 -32.51 9.19
C GLY A 290 -26.39 -32.18 8.25
N PRO A 291 -25.44 -33.11 8.06
CA PRO A 291 -24.30 -32.88 7.18
C PRO A 291 -24.81 -32.63 5.76
N LYS A 292 -24.87 -31.36 5.34
CA LYS A 292 -25.00 -31.05 3.92
C LYS A 292 -23.72 -31.58 3.27
N LEU A 293 -23.86 -32.66 2.51
CA LEU A 293 -22.82 -33.24 1.66
C LEU A 293 -22.47 -32.23 0.57
N ASN A 294 -21.69 -31.21 0.94
CA ASN A 294 -21.13 -30.29 -0.05
C ASN A 294 -20.00 -31.03 -0.75
N HIS A 295 -19.98 -30.99 -2.08
CA HIS A 295 -18.87 -31.50 -2.87
C HIS A 295 -17.54 -30.97 -2.32
N PRO A 296 -16.46 -31.79 -2.20
CA PRO A 296 -15.20 -31.39 -1.58
C PRO A 296 -14.63 -30.06 -2.09
N ILE A 297 -14.72 -29.83 -3.40
CA ILE A 297 -14.32 -28.58 -4.08
C ILE A 297 -15.03 -27.34 -3.49
N VAL A 298 -16.34 -27.44 -3.24
CA VAL A 298 -17.15 -26.34 -2.68
C VAL A 298 -16.80 -26.13 -1.20
N ALA A 299 -16.54 -27.20 -0.45
CA ALA A 299 -16.13 -27.09 0.94
C ALA A 299 -14.77 -26.40 1.10
N VAL A 300 -13.78 -26.78 0.27
CA VAL A 300 -12.45 -26.15 0.23
C VAL A 300 -12.57 -24.68 -0.16
N GLY A 301 -13.37 -24.35 -1.19
CA GLY A 301 -13.56 -22.95 -1.58
C GLY A 301 -14.31 -22.12 -0.53
N LYS A 302 -15.34 -22.67 0.11
CA LYS A 302 -16.05 -21.97 1.19
C LYS A 302 -15.14 -21.68 2.38
N LYS A 303 -14.20 -22.60 2.69
CA LYS A 303 -13.13 -22.36 3.66
C LYS A 303 -12.25 -21.18 3.23
N GLU A 304 -11.81 -21.15 1.97
CA GLU A 304 -10.98 -20.08 1.42
C GLU A 304 -11.68 -18.71 1.50
N TRP A 305 -12.97 -18.64 1.10
CA TRP A 305 -13.79 -17.44 1.24
C TRP A 305 -13.87 -16.93 2.68
N TYR A 306 -14.09 -17.84 3.64
CA TYR A 306 -14.11 -17.45 5.06
C TYR A 306 -12.74 -17.02 5.59
N ALA A 307 -11.64 -17.56 5.06
CA ALA A 307 -10.30 -17.09 5.42
C ALA A 307 -10.11 -15.64 4.95
N ILE A 308 -10.46 -15.33 3.69
CA ILE A 308 -10.37 -13.97 3.12
C ILE A 308 -11.29 -13.00 3.83
N LYS A 309 -12.55 -13.38 4.06
CA LYS A 309 -13.54 -12.51 4.73
C LYS A 309 -13.13 -12.15 6.16
N ARG A 310 -12.37 -13.01 6.83
CA ARG A 310 -11.96 -12.79 8.23
C ARG A 310 -10.78 -11.84 8.36
N ASP A 311 -9.87 -11.80 7.39
CA ASP A 311 -8.65 -10.99 7.43
C ASP A 311 -8.76 -9.80 6.48
N MET A 312 -8.93 -8.59 7.03
CA MET A 312 -9.09 -7.38 6.23
C MET A 312 -7.84 -7.05 5.38
N ARG A 313 -6.67 -7.59 5.74
CA ARG A 313 -5.41 -7.35 4.99
C ARG A 313 -5.41 -8.01 3.62
N GLU A 314 -6.21 -9.07 3.44
CA GLU A 314 -6.39 -9.73 2.14
C GLU A 314 -7.16 -8.83 1.18
N TRP A 315 -8.10 -8.03 1.70
CA TRP A 315 -8.88 -7.09 0.88
C TRP A 315 -8.02 -5.93 0.39
N LEU A 316 -6.98 -5.56 1.12
CA LEU A 316 -6.04 -4.50 0.73
C LEU A 316 -5.21 -4.88 -0.50
N VAL A 317 -5.09 -6.17 -0.82
CA VAL A 317 -4.44 -6.61 -2.08
C VAL A 317 -5.22 -6.11 -3.31
N PHE A 318 -6.50 -5.77 -3.15
CA PHE A 318 -7.32 -5.25 -4.24
C PHE A 318 -7.27 -3.74 -4.43
N LEU A 319 -6.69 -2.99 -3.51
CA LEU A 319 -6.71 -1.53 -3.63
C LEU A 319 -5.90 -0.99 -4.81
N PRO A 320 -4.79 -1.62 -5.25
CA PRO A 320 -4.14 -1.22 -6.48
C PRO A 320 -5.06 -1.21 -7.71
N PHE A 321 -6.09 -2.06 -7.76
CA PHE A 321 -7.13 -1.96 -8.81
C PHE A 321 -7.84 -0.61 -8.71
N VAL A 322 -8.37 -0.28 -7.53
CA VAL A 322 -9.07 0.99 -7.29
C VAL A 322 -8.17 2.18 -7.62
N PHE A 323 -6.90 2.13 -7.20
CA PHE A 323 -5.92 3.16 -7.50
C PHE A 323 -5.68 3.35 -8.99
N PHE A 324 -5.48 2.26 -9.74
CA PHE A 324 -5.21 2.37 -11.16
C PHE A 324 -6.38 3.05 -11.90
N PHE A 325 -7.63 2.77 -11.51
CA PHE A 325 -8.80 3.42 -12.09
C PHE A 325 -8.98 4.86 -11.63
N VAL A 326 -9.00 5.09 -10.32
CA VAL A 326 -9.20 6.44 -9.76
C VAL A 326 -8.09 7.37 -10.23
N PHE A 327 -6.84 6.96 -10.14
CA PHE A 327 -5.71 7.79 -10.56
C PHE A 327 -5.51 7.82 -12.07
N GLY A 328 -5.86 6.75 -12.79
CA GLY A 328 -5.84 6.78 -14.26
C GLY A 328 -6.81 7.81 -14.81
N ILE A 329 -8.04 7.87 -14.28
CA ILE A 329 -9.05 8.86 -14.68
C ILE A 329 -8.62 10.26 -14.27
N ILE A 330 -8.22 10.47 -13.01
CA ILE A 330 -7.77 11.78 -12.53
C ILE A 330 -6.55 12.25 -13.34
N GLY A 331 -5.60 11.35 -13.62
CA GLY A 331 -4.42 11.63 -14.42
C GLY A 331 -4.78 12.05 -15.85
N ALA A 332 -5.73 11.36 -16.49
CA ALA A 332 -6.21 11.73 -17.81
C ALA A 332 -6.88 13.11 -17.81
N LEU A 333 -7.75 13.39 -16.83
CA LEU A 333 -8.39 14.70 -16.67
C LEU A 333 -7.36 15.82 -16.46
N SER A 334 -6.30 15.58 -15.67
CA SER A 334 -5.22 16.55 -15.50
C SER A 334 -4.34 16.76 -16.72
N GLY A 335 -4.33 15.81 -17.66
CA GLY A 335 -3.61 15.94 -18.93
C GLY A 335 -4.34 16.81 -19.96
N GLY A 336 -5.45 17.45 -19.57
CA GLY A 336 -6.28 18.26 -20.47
C GLY A 336 -7.35 17.46 -21.22
N ALA A 337 -7.51 16.16 -20.95
CA ALA A 337 -8.58 15.38 -21.53
C ALA A 337 -9.92 15.77 -20.89
N SER A 338 -10.90 16.14 -21.71
CA SER A 338 -12.26 16.34 -21.23
C SER A 338 -12.94 15.00 -20.95
N ILE A 339 -13.98 15.01 -20.11
CA ILE A 339 -14.82 13.82 -19.87
C ILE A 339 -15.40 13.30 -21.20
N SER A 340 -15.72 14.20 -22.14
CA SER A 340 -16.18 13.87 -23.49
C SER A 340 -15.11 13.17 -24.33
N ASP A 341 -13.82 13.52 -24.18
CA ASP A 341 -12.73 12.84 -24.89
C ASP A 341 -12.55 11.40 -24.38
N LEU A 342 -12.79 11.18 -23.09
CA LEU A 342 -12.81 9.84 -22.51
C LEU A 342 -14.01 9.01 -23.00
N GLN A 343 -15.15 9.68 -23.28
CA GLN A 343 -16.37 9.08 -23.85
C GLN A 343 -16.33 8.94 -25.38
N GLY A 344 -15.15 8.95 -26.00
CA GLY A 344 -14.98 8.73 -27.43
C GLY A 344 -15.67 7.46 -27.96
N PRO A 345 -15.67 7.24 -29.30
CA PRO A 345 -16.45 6.18 -29.94
C PRO A 345 -16.36 4.85 -29.20
N ASN A 346 -17.51 4.25 -28.90
CA ASN A 346 -17.61 3.00 -28.12
C ASN A 346 -16.75 1.88 -28.71
N GLU A 347 -16.55 1.88 -30.03
CA GLU A 347 -15.75 0.90 -30.77
C GLU A 347 -14.25 0.97 -30.46
N ILE A 348 -13.76 2.13 -30.00
CA ILE A 348 -12.36 2.36 -29.61
C ILE A 348 -12.23 2.25 -28.08
N THR A 349 -13.13 2.90 -27.35
CA THR A 349 -13.10 2.97 -25.88
C THR A 349 -13.29 1.59 -25.24
N TRP A 350 -14.14 0.74 -25.80
CA TRP A 350 -14.44 -0.57 -25.23
C TRP A 350 -13.25 -1.55 -25.30
N PRO A 351 -12.61 -1.82 -26.47
CA PRO A 351 -11.43 -2.69 -26.52
C PRO A 351 -10.29 -2.17 -25.64
N ILE A 352 -10.00 -0.87 -25.64
CA ILE A 352 -8.94 -0.30 -24.79
C ILE A 352 -9.23 -0.57 -23.32
N THR A 353 -10.48 -0.36 -22.88
CA THR A 353 -10.85 -0.61 -21.48
C THR A 353 -10.75 -2.08 -21.11
N GLN A 354 -11.11 -3.01 -22.01
CA GLN A 354 -10.94 -4.44 -21.77
C GLN A 354 -9.46 -4.84 -21.68
N ALA A 355 -8.59 -4.26 -22.52
CA ALA A 355 -7.15 -4.50 -22.47
C ALA A 355 -6.57 -4.03 -21.13
N VAL A 356 -6.95 -2.83 -20.69
CA VAL A 356 -6.55 -2.27 -19.39
C VAL A 356 -7.03 -3.15 -18.24
N LEU A 357 -8.30 -3.58 -18.24
CA LEU A 357 -8.86 -4.48 -17.21
C LEU A 357 -8.09 -5.81 -17.13
N LEU A 358 -7.79 -6.44 -18.27
CA LEU A 358 -7.02 -7.68 -18.34
C LEU A 358 -5.57 -7.50 -17.90
N PHE A 359 -4.95 -6.37 -18.26
CA PHE A 359 -3.59 -6.04 -17.84
C PHE A 359 -3.49 -5.86 -16.32
N ILE A 360 -4.41 -5.08 -15.73
CA ILE A 360 -4.48 -4.90 -14.28
C ILE A 360 -4.73 -6.26 -13.59
N TYR A 361 -5.61 -7.11 -14.15
CA TYR A 361 -5.81 -8.46 -13.63
C TYR A 361 -4.50 -9.26 -13.60
N ALA A 362 -3.74 -9.27 -14.70
CA ALA A 362 -2.47 -10.00 -14.78
C ALA A 362 -1.45 -9.50 -13.75
N MET A 363 -1.37 -8.19 -13.53
CA MET A 363 -0.46 -7.61 -12.53
C MET A 363 -0.77 -8.07 -11.10
N PHE A 364 -2.05 -8.09 -10.70
CA PHE A 364 -2.42 -8.26 -9.29
C PHE A 364 -2.96 -9.65 -8.93
N ASN A 365 -3.63 -10.34 -9.86
CA ASN A 365 -4.26 -11.62 -9.58
C ASN A 365 -3.25 -12.73 -9.25
N GLY A 366 -2.07 -12.69 -9.87
CA GLY A 366 -1.00 -13.64 -9.58
C GLY A 366 -0.64 -13.70 -8.09
N GLN A 367 -0.67 -12.56 -7.39
CA GLN A 367 -0.36 -12.48 -5.96
C GLN A 367 -1.47 -13.12 -5.10
N ILE A 368 -2.73 -12.96 -5.49
CA ILE A 368 -3.87 -13.52 -4.75
C ILE A 368 -3.91 -15.04 -4.91
N SER A 369 -3.80 -15.51 -6.15
CA SER A 369 -3.84 -16.94 -6.45
C SER A 369 -2.65 -17.69 -5.84
N SER A 370 -1.44 -17.13 -5.93
CA SER A 370 -0.26 -17.72 -5.28
C SER A 370 -0.36 -17.72 -3.75
N SER A 371 -0.97 -16.69 -3.16
CA SER A 371 -1.15 -16.60 -1.70
C SER A 371 -2.09 -17.65 -1.12
N THR A 372 -2.95 -18.28 -1.92
CA THR A 372 -3.88 -19.32 -1.47
C THR A 372 -3.17 -20.56 -0.90
N ILE A 373 -1.93 -20.81 -1.33
CA ILE A 373 -1.08 -21.85 -0.74
C ILE A 373 -0.42 -21.36 0.54
N ALA A 374 0.16 -20.15 0.53
CA ALA A 374 0.83 -19.55 1.68
C ALA A 374 -0.09 -19.38 2.90
N ARG A 375 -1.40 -19.13 2.69
CA ARG A 375 -2.41 -19.05 3.75
C ARG A 375 -2.55 -20.32 4.58
N GLU A 376 -2.22 -21.46 4.00
CA GLU A 376 -2.36 -22.77 4.63
C GLU A 376 -1.17 -23.16 5.50
N ALA A 377 -0.14 -22.32 5.64
CA ALA A 377 1.10 -22.65 6.33
C ALA A 377 0.93 -23.35 7.68
N LYS A 378 -0.04 -22.91 8.50
CA LYS A 378 -0.32 -23.50 9.83
C LYS A 378 -1.13 -24.80 9.77
N SER A 379 -1.79 -25.05 8.65
CA SER A 379 -2.75 -26.15 8.45
C SER A 379 -2.34 -27.10 7.31
N VAL A 380 -1.11 -27.00 6.80
CA VAL A 380 -0.59 -27.90 5.74
C VAL A 380 -0.70 -29.37 6.18
N TRP A 381 -0.37 -29.66 7.44
CA TRP A 381 -0.47 -31.02 7.98
C TRP A 381 -1.91 -31.56 7.93
N ILE A 382 -2.92 -30.70 8.17
CA ILE A 382 -4.34 -31.08 8.07
C ILE A 382 -4.68 -31.43 6.62
N LEU A 383 -4.21 -30.63 5.66
CA LEU A 383 -4.44 -30.91 4.24
C LEU A 383 -3.83 -32.23 3.78
N ARG A 384 -2.71 -32.65 4.39
CA ARG A 384 -2.03 -33.92 4.06
C ARG A 384 -2.74 -35.16 4.60
N ILE A 385 -3.49 -35.05 5.70
CA ILE A 385 -4.21 -36.18 6.31
C ILE A 385 -5.66 -36.30 5.82
N LEU A 386 -6.18 -35.28 5.14
CA LEU A 386 -7.55 -35.32 4.61
C LEU A 386 -7.63 -36.32 3.44
N PRO A 387 -8.70 -37.14 3.36
CA PRO A 387 -8.92 -38.07 2.25
C PRO A 387 -9.45 -37.32 1.01
N LEU A 388 -8.71 -36.29 0.57
CA LEU A 388 -9.03 -35.46 -0.58
C LEU A 388 -7.93 -35.58 -1.62
N SER A 389 -8.32 -35.67 -2.88
CA SER A 389 -7.34 -35.64 -3.96
C SER A 389 -6.77 -34.23 -4.10
N GLY A 390 -5.48 -34.12 -4.48
CA GLY A 390 -4.88 -32.83 -4.81
C GLY A 390 -5.63 -32.08 -5.92
N LYS A 391 -6.37 -32.79 -6.79
CA LYS A 391 -7.25 -32.18 -7.80
C LYS A 391 -8.41 -31.43 -7.17
N ASP A 392 -9.08 -32.03 -6.20
CA ASP A 392 -10.21 -31.41 -5.49
C ASP A 392 -9.75 -30.18 -4.69
N ILE A 393 -8.57 -30.26 -4.08
CA ILE A 393 -7.96 -29.15 -3.35
C ILE A 393 -7.59 -28.02 -4.31
N ALA A 394 -6.92 -28.33 -5.42
CA ALA A 394 -6.51 -27.34 -6.42
C ALA A 394 -7.71 -26.65 -7.07
N LEU A 395 -8.72 -27.40 -7.51
CA LEU A 395 -9.94 -26.84 -8.09
C LEU A 395 -10.71 -26.00 -7.07
N GLY A 396 -10.82 -26.49 -5.83
CA GLY A 396 -11.48 -25.77 -4.72
C GLY A 396 -10.81 -24.43 -4.39
N LYS A 397 -9.50 -24.34 -4.57
CA LYS A 397 -8.71 -23.12 -4.38
C LYS A 397 -8.77 -22.20 -5.61
N LEU A 398 -8.77 -22.77 -6.81
CA LEU A 398 -8.81 -22.03 -8.06
C LEU A 398 -10.09 -21.21 -8.20
N TRP A 399 -11.27 -21.78 -7.96
CA TRP A 399 -12.52 -21.07 -8.23
C TRP A 399 -12.70 -19.83 -7.34
N ILE A 400 -12.25 -19.87 -6.08
CA ILE A 400 -12.29 -18.69 -5.19
C ILE A 400 -11.24 -17.65 -5.57
N SER A 401 -10.01 -18.10 -5.83
CA SER A 401 -8.91 -17.20 -6.23
C SER A 401 -9.17 -16.51 -7.56
N TRP A 402 -9.91 -17.16 -8.48
CA TRP A 402 -10.36 -16.59 -9.74
C TRP A 402 -11.61 -15.71 -9.59
N LEU A 403 -12.65 -16.20 -8.90
CA LEU A 403 -13.96 -15.54 -8.82
C LEU A 403 -13.88 -14.20 -8.09
N LEU A 404 -13.11 -14.12 -7.01
CA LEU A 404 -13.09 -12.92 -6.17
C LEU A 404 -12.51 -11.70 -6.92
N PRO A 405 -11.35 -11.79 -7.59
CA PRO A 405 -10.81 -10.69 -8.39
C PRO A 405 -11.63 -10.44 -9.66
N PHE A 406 -12.21 -11.49 -10.25
CA PHE A 406 -13.12 -11.37 -11.40
C PHE A 406 -14.36 -10.52 -11.07
N VAL A 407 -15.03 -10.80 -9.94
CA VAL A 407 -16.21 -10.04 -9.50
C VAL A 407 -15.87 -8.57 -9.30
N LEU A 408 -14.73 -8.27 -8.68
CA LEU A 408 -14.30 -6.87 -8.49
C LEU A 408 -14.07 -6.15 -9.82
N LEU A 409 -13.42 -6.79 -10.78
CA LEU A 409 -13.27 -6.22 -12.12
C LEU A 409 -14.59 -6.07 -12.86
N THR A 410 -15.55 -6.97 -12.65
CA THR A 410 -16.89 -6.85 -13.25
C THR A 410 -17.65 -5.68 -12.66
N VAL A 411 -17.52 -5.40 -11.36
CA VAL A 411 -18.09 -4.18 -10.76
C VAL A 411 -17.47 -2.93 -11.38
N VAL A 412 -16.15 -2.89 -11.56
CA VAL A 412 -15.48 -1.76 -12.21
C VAL A 412 -15.94 -1.61 -13.67
N GLU A 413 -15.99 -2.69 -14.43
CA GLU A 413 -16.48 -2.69 -15.81
C GLU A 413 -17.91 -2.18 -15.92
N ILE A 414 -18.80 -2.56 -14.99
CA ILE A 414 -20.17 -2.03 -14.93
C ILE A 414 -20.17 -0.52 -14.73
N VAL A 415 -19.37 -0.01 -13.79
CA VAL A 415 -19.27 1.44 -13.54
C VAL A 415 -18.74 2.17 -14.78
N MET A 416 -17.70 1.65 -15.41
CA MET A 416 -17.10 2.25 -16.61
C MET A 416 -18.04 2.21 -17.82
N GLY A 417 -18.70 1.08 -18.06
CA GLY A 417 -19.61 0.97 -19.20
C GLY A 417 -20.88 1.81 -19.03
N LEU A 418 -21.34 2.06 -17.78
CA LEU A 418 -22.40 3.03 -17.51
C LEU A 418 -21.92 4.46 -17.79
N PHE A 419 -20.67 4.76 -17.46
CA PHE A 419 -20.06 6.07 -17.71
C PHE A 419 -19.81 6.35 -19.20
N PHE A 420 -19.46 5.32 -19.97
CA PHE A 420 -19.21 5.40 -21.41
C PHE A 420 -20.43 5.10 -22.30
N GLY A 421 -21.55 4.66 -21.73
CA GLY A 421 -22.76 4.36 -22.49
C GLY A 421 -22.64 3.13 -23.41
N TRP A 422 -22.00 2.05 -22.93
CA TRP A 422 -21.82 0.83 -23.71
C TRP A 422 -23.12 0.05 -23.91
N THR A 423 -23.19 -0.68 -25.03
CA THR A 423 -24.33 -1.55 -25.35
C THR A 423 -24.36 -2.81 -24.49
N LEU A 424 -25.54 -3.42 -24.32
CA LEU A 424 -25.69 -4.66 -23.55
C LEU A 424 -24.84 -5.82 -24.11
N ILE A 425 -24.65 -5.88 -25.43
CA ILE A 425 -23.81 -6.88 -26.09
C ILE A 425 -22.33 -6.69 -25.71
N GLN A 426 -21.83 -5.45 -25.70
CA GLN A 426 -20.45 -5.13 -25.30
C GLN A 426 -20.20 -5.49 -23.83
N PHE A 427 -21.19 -5.26 -22.95
CA PHE A 427 -21.11 -5.70 -21.55
C PHE A 427 -21.00 -7.21 -21.41
N ILE A 428 -21.92 -7.96 -22.01
CA ILE A 428 -21.96 -9.42 -21.83
C ILE A 428 -20.70 -10.05 -22.44
N SER A 429 -20.29 -9.60 -23.63
CA SER A 429 -19.10 -10.12 -24.31
C SER A 429 -17.80 -9.80 -23.54
N GLY A 430 -17.67 -8.59 -22.99
CA GLY A 430 -16.54 -8.21 -22.13
C GLY A 430 -16.43 -9.09 -20.89
N ILE A 431 -17.54 -9.29 -20.17
CA ILE A 431 -17.62 -10.15 -18.99
C ILE A 431 -17.24 -11.60 -19.32
N VAL A 432 -17.78 -12.16 -20.41
CA VAL A 432 -17.52 -13.56 -20.82
C VAL A 432 -16.06 -13.74 -21.24
N MET A 433 -15.52 -12.83 -22.06
CA MET A 433 -14.12 -12.88 -22.46
C MET A 433 -13.18 -12.80 -21.27
N LYS A 434 -13.41 -11.81 -20.40
CA LYS A 434 -12.64 -11.62 -19.17
C LYS A 434 -12.74 -12.87 -18.29
N ALA A 435 -13.93 -13.44 -18.13
CA ALA A 435 -14.13 -14.65 -17.35
C ALA A 435 -13.20 -15.78 -17.86
N VAL A 436 -13.14 -16.02 -19.17
CA VAL A 436 -12.32 -17.09 -19.75
C VAL A 436 -10.82 -16.81 -19.60
N ILE A 437 -10.35 -15.63 -20.03
CA ILE A 437 -8.92 -15.29 -20.04
C ILE A 437 -8.33 -15.28 -18.62
N THR A 438 -9.10 -14.82 -17.64
CA THR A 438 -8.63 -14.66 -16.26
C THR A 438 -8.44 -15.99 -15.50
N VAL A 439 -9.09 -17.08 -15.91
CA VAL A 439 -8.88 -18.41 -15.29
C VAL A 439 -7.45 -18.89 -15.51
N GLY A 440 -6.86 -18.65 -16.68
CA GLY A 440 -5.48 -19.07 -16.99
C GLY A 440 -4.45 -18.41 -16.08
N ILE A 441 -4.57 -17.09 -15.89
CA ILE A 441 -3.70 -16.31 -14.97
C ILE A 441 -3.84 -16.83 -13.53
N SER A 442 -5.07 -17.11 -13.09
CA SER A 442 -5.31 -17.71 -11.77
C SER A 442 -4.64 -19.07 -11.63
N GLY A 443 -4.69 -19.92 -12.66
CA GLY A 443 -4.02 -21.22 -12.67
C GLY A 443 -2.50 -21.10 -12.53
N ILE A 444 -1.87 -20.21 -13.31
CA ILE A 444 -0.43 -19.91 -13.25
C ILE A 444 -0.03 -19.44 -11.85
N GLY A 445 -0.79 -18.49 -11.28
CA GLY A 445 -0.56 -17.96 -9.94
C GLY A 445 -0.58 -19.05 -8.87
N MET A 446 -1.56 -19.94 -8.94
CA MET A 446 -1.70 -21.04 -7.98
C MET A 446 -0.52 -22.00 -8.06
N TRP A 447 -0.10 -22.37 -9.27
CA TRP A 447 1.03 -23.28 -9.48
C TRP A 447 2.32 -22.70 -8.92
N LEU A 448 2.64 -21.45 -9.22
CA LEU A 448 3.83 -20.79 -8.66
C LEU A 448 3.73 -20.63 -7.14
N GLY A 449 2.51 -20.46 -6.60
CA GLY A 449 2.25 -20.58 -5.16
C GLY A 449 2.67 -21.92 -4.58
N THR A 450 2.45 -23.04 -5.27
CA THR A 450 2.92 -24.37 -4.81
C THR A 450 4.45 -24.54 -4.84
N ILE A 451 5.17 -23.74 -5.63
CA ILE A 451 6.64 -23.81 -5.73
C ILE A 451 7.33 -22.91 -4.70
N GLY A 452 6.81 -21.70 -4.53
CA GLY A 452 7.50 -20.62 -3.82
C GLY A 452 6.71 -19.99 -2.68
N ALA A 453 5.72 -20.69 -2.11
CA ALA A 453 4.95 -20.18 -0.98
C ALA A 453 5.84 -19.82 0.21
N LYS A 454 5.59 -18.63 0.75
CA LYS A 454 6.25 -18.08 1.93
C LYS A 454 5.18 -17.59 2.89
N TYR A 455 5.29 -17.93 4.17
CA TYR A 455 4.38 -17.48 5.20
C TYR A 455 5.03 -16.42 6.07
N ASN A 456 4.50 -15.20 5.98
CA ASN A 456 4.93 -14.07 6.79
C ASN A 456 3.73 -13.48 7.56
N PRO A 457 3.62 -13.72 8.88
CA PRO A 457 2.54 -13.18 9.71
C PRO A 457 2.55 -11.65 9.83
N SER A 458 3.73 -11.02 9.76
CA SER A 458 3.89 -9.57 9.96
C SER A 458 3.65 -8.78 8.68
N ASN A 459 3.97 -9.36 7.52
CA ASN A 459 3.61 -8.81 6.22
C ASN A 459 2.85 -9.85 5.37
N PRO A 460 1.51 -9.88 5.46
CA PRO A 460 0.67 -10.81 4.71
C PRO A 460 0.73 -10.66 3.19
N GLN A 461 1.22 -9.54 2.65
CA GLN A 461 1.37 -9.36 1.21
C GLN A 461 2.62 -10.07 0.68
N ASN A 462 3.63 -10.28 1.53
CA ASN A 462 4.88 -10.97 1.16
C ASN A 462 4.76 -12.49 1.33
N ARG A 463 4.03 -13.13 0.40
CA ARG A 463 3.68 -14.56 0.44
C ARG A 463 4.35 -15.44 -0.59
N LEU A 464 5.21 -14.85 -1.41
CA LEU A 464 6.02 -15.55 -2.40
C LEU A 464 7.50 -15.27 -2.15
N LYS A 465 8.34 -16.25 -2.47
CA LYS A 465 9.78 -16.01 -2.62
C LYS A 465 10.00 -15.01 -3.76
N PHE A 466 10.97 -14.11 -3.59
CA PHE A 466 11.26 -13.04 -4.56
C PHE A 466 11.48 -13.56 -5.98
N GLY A 467 12.29 -14.61 -6.16
CA GLY A 467 12.51 -15.22 -7.49
C GLY A 467 11.23 -15.80 -8.10
N THR A 468 10.39 -16.46 -7.30
CA THR A 468 9.10 -16.99 -7.76
C THR A 468 8.12 -15.87 -8.12
N ALA A 469 8.15 -14.75 -7.42
CA ALA A 469 7.34 -13.57 -7.75
C ALA A 469 7.74 -12.95 -9.10
N ILE A 470 9.04 -12.89 -9.41
CA ILE A 470 9.52 -12.44 -10.74
C ILE A 470 9.06 -13.41 -11.83
N ILE A 471 9.22 -14.72 -11.63
CA ILE A 471 8.76 -15.74 -12.59
C ILE A 471 7.25 -15.62 -12.79
N LEU A 472 6.47 -15.41 -11.73
CA LEU A 472 5.04 -15.18 -11.80
C LEU A 472 4.70 -13.98 -12.69
N MET A 473 5.38 -12.87 -12.49
CA MET A 473 5.17 -11.67 -13.30
C MET A 473 5.47 -11.95 -14.78
N ILE A 474 6.63 -12.53 -15.09
CA ILE A 474 7.05 -12.83 -16.46
C ILE A 474 6.06 -13.80 -17.13
N VAL A 475 5.74 -14.93 -16.49
CA VAL A 475 4.84 -15.94 -17.06
C VAL A 475 3.42 -15.40 -17.24
N SER A 476 2.95 -14.54 -16.31
CA SER A 476 1.63 -13.90 -16.44
C SER A 476 1.57 -12.93 -17.61
N TYR A 477 2.64 -12.18 -17.89
CA TYR A 477 2.71 -11.31 -19.06
C TYR A 477 2.88 -12.07 -20.37
N VAL A 478 3.67 -13.14 -20.39
CA VAL A 478 3.76 -14.02 -21.57
C VAL A 478 2.41 -14.64 -21.88
N TYR A 479 1.68 -15.12 -20.86
CA TYR A 479 0.32 -15.60 -21.04
C TYR A 479 -0.62 -14.51 -21.58
N LEU A 480 -0.56 -13.31 -21.01
CA LEU A 480 -1.39 -12.19 -21.48
C LEU A 480 -1.07 -11.84 -22.94
N PHE A 481 0.21 -11.87 -23.33
CA PHE A 481 0.62 -11.66 -24.72
C PHE A 481 0.00 -12.67 -25.68
N PHE A 482 -0.03 -13.96 -25.32
CA PHE A 482 -0.74 -14.96 -26.13
C PHE A 482 -2.26 -14.78 -26.09
N ALA A 483 -2.81 -14.35 -24.96
CA ALA A 483 -4.23 -14.02 -24.83
C ALA A 483 -4.64 -12.75 -25.60
N LEU A 484 -3.68 -11.90 -26.00
CA LEU A 484 -3.94 -10.75 -26.88
C LEU A 484 -4.30 -11.19 -28.31
N ILE A 485 -3.85 -12.36 -28.77
CA ILE A 485 -4.17 -12.85 -30.13
C ILE A 485 -5.69 -13.01 -30.34
N PRO A 486 -6.42 -13.80 -29.52
CA PRO A 486 -7.86 -13.89 -29.65
C PRO A 486 -8.57 -12.57 -29.29
N PHE A 487 -7.98 -11.76 -28.41
CA PHE A 487 -8.50 -10.44 -28.07
C PHE A 487 -8.53 -9.50 -29.28
N VAL A 488 -7.43 -9.43 -30.05
CA VAL A 488 -7.32 -8.64 -31.29
C VAL A 488 -8.33 -9.15 -32.33
N MET A 489 -8.40 -10.46 -32.53
CA MET A 489 -9.34 -11.09 -33.48
C MET A 489 -10.79 -10.73 -33.18
N LEU A 490 -11.17 -10.71 -31.90
CA LEU A 490 -12.56 -10.52 -31.47
C LEU A 490 -12.94 -9.04 -31.35
N LEU A 491 -12.11 -8.21 -30.71
CA LEU A 491 -12.53 -6.89 -30.24
C LEU A 491 -12.14 -5.73 -31.13
N ILE A 492 -11.00 -5.82 -31.83
CA ILE A 492 -10.45 -4.66 -32.53
C ILE A 492 -11.22 -4.43 -33.84
N PRO A 493 -11.77 -3.22 -34.09
CA PRO A 493 -12.46 -2.89 -35.33
C PRO A 493 -11.50 -2.93 -36.53
N VAL A 494 -12.02 -3.35 -37.69
CA VAL A 494 -11.23 -3.43 -38.93
C VAL A 494 -10.76 -2.03 -39.38
N GLU A 495 -11.49 -0.98 -39.02
CA GLU A 495 -11.14 0.42 -39.31
C GLU A 495 -9.78 0.86 -38.71
N THR A 496 -9.30 0.18 -37.67
CA THR A 496 -8.00 0.48 -37.05
C THR A 496 -6.80 -0.11 -37.82
N MET A 497 -7.07 -0.83 -38.92
CA MET A 497 -6.05 -1.48 -39.74
C MET A 497 -5.04 -0.46 -40.31
N ASP A 498 -5.51 0.69 -40.78
CA ASP A 498 -4.66 1.74 -41.36
C ASP A 498 -3.71 2.34 -40.31
N PHE A 499 -4.19 2.50 -39.08
CA PHE A 499 -3.36 2.96 -37.95
C PHE A 499 -2.31 1.90 -37.56
N ALA A 500 -2.69 0.62 -37.51
CA ALA A 500 -1.75 -0.46 -37.24
C ALA A 500 -0.65 -0.55 -38.31
N GLN A 501 -1.01 -0.31 -39.57
CA GLN A 501 -0.06 -0.26 -40.68
C GLN A 501 0.91 0.91 -40.53
N MET A 502 0.42 2.12 -40.23
CA MET A 502 1.26 3.30 -40.00
C MET A 502 2.25 3.07 -38.86
N VAL A 503 1.79 2.57 -37.70
CA VAL A 503 2.65 2.29 -36.55
C VAL A 503 3.69 1.21 -36.85
N SER A 504 3.36 0.22 -37.68
CA SER A 504 4.31 -0.81 -38.10
C SER A 504 5.44 -0.29 -39.00
N GLN A 505 5.18 0.79 -39.74
CA GLN A 505 6.14 1.40 -40.68
C GLN A 505 6.98 2.51 -40.03
N ASP A 506 6.41 3.24 -39.06
CA ASP A 506 7.08 4.38 -38.42
C ASP A 506 7.90 4.01 -37.18
N ILE A 507 7.56 2.91 -36.48
CA ILE A 507 8.22 2.53 -35.21
C ILE A 507 9.00 1.23 -35.38
N ASP A 508 10.32 1.32 -35.46
CA ASP A 508 11.20 0.14 -35.41
C ASP A 508 11.27 -0.49 -34.00
N GLY A 509 11.44 -1.82 -33.95
CA GLY A 509 11.63 -2.60 -32.71
C GLY A 509 10.41 -3.43 -32.28
N PHE A 510 10.28 -3.69 -30.97
CA PHE A 510 9.22 -4.55 -30.41
C PHE A 510 7.81 -4.02 -30.69
N PHE A 511 7.61 -2.70 -30.67
CA PHE A 511 6.31 -2.09 -30.92
C PHE A 511 5.89 -2.18 -32.39
N GLY A 512 6.83 -2.01 -33.33
CA GLY A 512 6.59 -2.23 -34.76
C GLY A 512 6.24 -3.68 -35.11
N THR A 513 6.91 -4.66 -34.50
CA THR A 513 6.61 -6.09 -34.73
C THR A 513 5.24 -6.48 -34.18
N VAL A 514 4.83 -5.94 -33.02
CA VAL A 514 3.48 -6.14 -32.47
C VAL A 514 2.42 -5.46 -33.36
N ALA A 515 2.67 -4.23 -33.82
CA ALA A 515 1.76 -3.52 -34.72
C ALA A 515 1.59 -4.25 -36.07
N GLY A 516 2.69 -4.76 -36.64
CA GLY A 516 2.66 -5.60 -37.83
C GLY A 516 1.86 -6.89 -37.63
N PHE A 517 2.00 -7.55 -36.49
CA PHE A 517 1.16 -8.71 -36.14
C PHE A 517 -0.33 -8.33 -36.05
N VAL A 518 -0.67 -7.21 -35.38
CA VAL A 518 -2.04 -6.72 -35.31
C VAL A 518 -2.61 -6.43 -36.71
N TYR A 519 -1.83 -5.79 -37.58
CA TYR A 519 -2.21 -5.56 -38.98
C TYR A 519 -2.51 -6.87 -39.71
N THR A 520 -1.65 -7.88 -39.60
CA THR A 520 -1.89 -9.18 -40.26
C THR A 520 -3.19 -9.84 -39.78
N VAL A 521 -3.46 -9.81 -38.48
CA VAL A 521 -4.68 -10.37 -37.91
C VAL A 521 -5.92 -9.59 -38.35
N LEU A 522 -5.84 -8.25 -38.44
CA LEU A 522 -6.91 -7.41 -38.93
C LEU A 522 -7.17 -7.63 -40.43
N SER A 523 -6.14 -7.88 -41.23
CA SER A 523 -6.30 -8.20 -42.65
C SER A 523 -7.09 -9.50 -42.85
N TRP A 524 -6.88 -10.51 -41.99
CA TRP A 524 -7.66 -11.74 -42.02
C TRP A 524 -9.12 -11.49 -41.60
N LYS A 525 -9.33 -10.64 -40.60
CA LYS A 525 -10.66 -10.24 -40.13
C LYS A 525 -11.43 -9.49 -41.21
N ALA A 526 -10.77 -8.63 -41.98
CA ALA A 526 -11.35 -7.95 -43.14
C ALA A 526 -11.77 -8.94 -44.23
N ALA A 527 -10.95 -9.97 -44.49
CA ALA A 527 -11.23 -10.97 -45.52
C ALA A 527 -12.38 -11.93 -45.16
N SER A 528 -12.50 -12.35 -43.90
CA SER A 528 -13.56 -13.27 -43.46
C SER A 528 -13.98 -13.06 -41.99
N PRO A 529 -14.88 -12.10 -41.71
CA PRO A 529 -15.24 -11.73 -40.34
C PRO A 529 -15.80 -12.89 -39.49
N VAL A 530 -16.64 -13.74 -40.09
CA VAL A 530 -17.31 -14.85 -39.38
C VAL A 530 -16.33 -15.97 -39.03
N MET A 531 -15.42 -16.32 -39.94
CA MET A 531 -14.44 -17.37 -39.69
C MET A 531 -13.42 -16.94 -38.63
N VAL A 532 -12.91 -15.71 -38.73
CA VAL A 532 -11.92 -15.20 -37.77
C VAL A 532 -12.49 -15.06 -36.35
N THR A 533 -13.77 -14.70 -36.22
CA THR A 533 -14.43 -14.65 -34.90
C THR A 533 -14.62 -16.04 -34.29
N ILE A 534 -15.04 -17.04 -35.07
CA ILE A 534 -15.14 -18.43 -34.58
C ILE A 534 -13.76 -18.97 -34.18
N VAL A 535 -12.74 -18.77 -35.01
CA VAL A 535 -11.36 -19.16 -34.71
C VAL A 535 -10.84 -18.43 -33.48
N GLY A 536 -11.14 -17.13 -33.32
CA GLY A 536 -10.78 -16.34 -32.15
C GLY A 536 -11.41 -16.88 -30.85
N ILE A 537 -12.69 -17.25 -30.87
CA ILE A 537 -13.37 -17.85 -29.71
C ILE A 537 -12.74 -19.21 -29.35
N LEU A 538 -12.50 -20.05 -30.35
CA LEU A 538 -11.87 -21.36 -30.13
C LEU A 538 -10.46 -21.22 -29.57
N LEU A 539 -9.64 -20.34 -30.13
CA LEU A 539 -8.30 -20.05 -29.63
C LEU A 539 -8.35 -19.51 -28.19
N MET A 540 -9.27 -18.59 -27.88
CA MET A 540 -9.46 -18.07 -26.53
C MET A 540 -9.73 -19.19 -25.52
N LEU A 541 -10.65 -20.10 -25.86
CA LEU A 541 -11.01 -21.23 -25.01
C LEU A 541 -9.85 -22.20 -24.85
N VAL A 542 -9.20 -22.60 -25.94
CA VAL A 542 -8.08 -23.56 -25.94
C VAL A 542 -6.90 -23.01 -25.15
N ILE A 543 -6.47 -21.78 -25.41
CA ILE A 543 -5.35 -21.16 -24.71
C ILE A 543 -5.69 -21.00 -23.23
N SER A 544 -6.83 -20.38 -22.91
CA SER A 544 -7.12 -20.00 -21.52
C SER A 544 -7.48 -21.20 -20.65
N LEU A 545 -8.38 -22.07 -21.11
CA LEU A 545 -8.78 -23.27 -20.37
C LEU A 545 -7.69 -24.34 -20.40
N GLY A 546 -6.95 -24.47 -21.50
CA GLY A 546 -5.81 -25.37 -21.61
C GLY A 546 -4.71 -25.00 -20.61
N VAL A 547 -4.32 -23.72 -20.57
CA VAL A 547 -3.36 -23.21 -19.56
C VAL A 547 -3.92 -23.42 -18.16
N ALA A 548 -5.17 -23.02 -17.89
CA ALA A 548 -5.79 -23.23 -16.59
C ALA A 548 -5.75 -24.70 -16.15
N TYR A 549 -6.10 -25.64 -17.04
CA TYR A 549 -6.10 -27.06 -16.78
C TYR A 549 -4.69 -27.59 -16.48
N VAL A 550 -3.71 -27.26 -17.33
CA VAL A 550 -2.32 -27.71 -17.19
C VAL A 550 -1.72 -27.23 -15.88
N PHE A 551 -1.81 -25.93 -15.58
CA PHE A 551 -1.26 -25.36 -14.34
C PHE A 551 -2.01 -25.83 -13.09
N THR A 552 -3.33 -26.01 -13.16
CA THR A 552 -4.11 -26.59 -12.05
C THR A 552 -3.73 -28.04 -11.79
N MET A 553 -3.53 -28.84 -12.83
CA MET A 553 -3.13 -30.24 -12.69
C MET A 553 -1.69 -30.36 -12.18
N MET A 554 -0.78 -29.49 -12.61
CA MET A 554 0.57 -29.42 -12.04
C MET A 554 0.53 -29.02 -10.56
N SER A 555 -0.34 -28.08 -10.18
CA SER A 555 -0.57 -27.71 -8.78
C SER A 555 -1.09 -28.90 -7.97
N ALA A 556 -2.06 -29.64 -8.50
CA ALA A 556 -2.62 -30.83 -7.87
C ALA A 556 -1.56 -31.92 -7.63
N ARG A 557 -0.70 -32.18 -8.63
CA ARG A 557 0.43 -33.12 -8.48
C ARG A 557 1.37 -32.69 -7.36
N LYS A 558 1.69 -31.40 -7.29
CA LYS A 558 2.59 -30.86 -6.26
C LYS A 558 1.97 -30.86 -4.87
N ILE A 559 0.67 -30.59 -4.75
CA ILE A 559 -0.08 -30.70 -3.50
C ILE A 559 -0.01 -32.14 -2.96
N ASN A 560 -0.18 -33.14 -3.83
CA ASN A 560 -0.08 -34.56 -3.45
C ASN A 560 1.34 -34.97 -3.01
N GLN A 561 2.38 -34.44 -3.68
CA GLN A 561 3.78 -34.69 -3.31
C GLN A 561 4.17 -34.04 -1.97
N GLY A 562 3.40 -33.06 -1.52
CA GLY A 562 3.69 -32.27 -0.34
C GLY A 562 4.25 -30.90 -0.72
N ILE A 563 3.77 -29.87 -0.03
CA ILE A 563 4.19 -28.48 -0.24
C ILE A 563 5.08 -28.06 0.93
N ASP A 564 6.23 -27.48 0.60
CA ASP A 564 7.11 -26.82 1.56
C ASP A 564 6.81 -25.32 1.58
N ILE A 565 6.39 -24.83 2.73
CA ILE A 565 6.10 -23.41 2.94
C ILE A 565 7.17 -22.84 3.86
N GLU A 566 7.95 -21.90 3.34
CA GLU A 566 8.96 -21.21 4.14
C GLU A 566 8.26 -20.35 5.19
N THR A 567 8.42 -20.67 6.47
CA THR A 567 7.88 -19.84 7.55
C THR A 567 8.94 -18.83 7.99
N VAL A 568 8.63 -17.54 7.83
CA VAL A 568 9.50 -16.48 8.36
C VAL A 568 9.26 -16.41 9.86
N GLN A 569 10.05 -17.16 10.62
CA GLN A 569 10.21 -16.93 12.05
C GLN A 569 11.24 -15.81 12.23
N ASN A 570 10.94 -14.82 13.08
CA ASN A 570 11.83 -13.70 13.42
C ASN A 570 13.14 -14.13 14.14
N VAL A 571 13.51 -15.40 14.12
CA VAL A 571 14.62 -15.96 14.89
C VAL A 571 15.44 -16.87 13.99
N LYS A 572 16.49 -16.29 13.38
CA LYS A 572 17.82 -16.88 13.12
C LYS A 572 18.52 -16.07 12.03
N THR A 573 19.10 -14.93 12.42
CA THR A 573 20.16 -14.30 11.63
C THR A 573 21.49 -14.88 12.10
N LYS A 574 22.21 -15.58 11.20
CA LYS A 574 23.65 -15.83 11.38
C LYS A 574 24.37 -14.49 11.17
N PRO A 575 25.13 -13.98 12.16
CA PRO A 575 25.88 -12.74 12.00
C PRO A 575 26.98 -12.92 10.94
N SER A 576 27.10 -11.94 10.03
CA SER A 576 28.15 -11.97 8.99
C SER A 576 29.54 -11.61 9.51
N PHE A 577 29.62 -10.97 10.68
CA PHE A 577 30.88 -10.72 11.36
C PHE A 577 31.12 -11.82 12.40
N GLY A 578 32.13 -12.64 12.14
CA GLY A 578 32.46 -13.84 12.89
C GLY A 578 32.64 -13.58 14.37
N LYS A 579 31.61 -13.91 15.15
CA LYS A 579 31.77 -14.51 16.48
C LYS A 579 30.77 -15.64 16.60
N LYS A 580 31.28 -16.86 16.77
CA LYS A 580 30.50 -18.01 17.23
C LYS A 580 29.71 -17.57 18.47
N PRO A 581 28.39 -17.80 18.56
CA PRO A 581 27.72 -17.65 19.84
C PRO A 581 28.34 -18.68 20.80
N GLY A 582 28.99 -18.18 21.85
CA GLY A 582 29.40 -19.01 22.97
C GLY A 582 28.15 -19.66 23.56
N SER A 583 28.23 -20.97 23.75
CA SER A 583 27.28 -21.75 24.53
C SER A 583 27.18 -21.16 25.94
N LEU A 584 25.98 -20.73 26.32
CA LEU A 584 25.43 -20.86 27.68
C LEU A 584 23.91 -20.96 27.55
#